data_AF-A0A359E446-F1
#
_entry.id   AF-A0A359E446-F1
#
_cell.length_a   1.000
_cell.length_b   1.000
_cell.length_c   1.000
_cell.angle_alpha   90.00
_cell.angle_beta   90.00
_cell.angle_gamma   90.00
#
_symmetry.space_group_name_H-M   'P 1'
#
loop_
_entity.id
_entity.type
_entity.pdbx_description
1 polymer ?
#
loop_
_entity_poly.entity_id
_entity_poly.type
_entity_poly.pdbx_seq_one_letter_code
_entity_poly.pdbx_strand_id
1 'polypeptide(L)'
;LYNFKEITKADGGTAFASTVQTKSQSWIGSDSPVDSLYIQYSVAPKFGATFYSDEFAISMGAWYSQNLRATVYYSKDPTFQEKKVLIPDTSLFVDDGDNGGAALLEATLEDTVETNEELYIRVYPYNTESEGWAKLVVIDSVSISGSTVGATSEPPSVATYNVESISTTFAYSGGNITTDGGSEVTSRGVVWSTSSEPTTPDERTTDGTGSGSFSSRLIGLNSGTTYFLRAYATNEAGTSYGREIQFTTLDSKSAPEVTSAPVTDILVESAKSGGEVTSWGGDSVTVRGIVWNTEGEPTTDDFKTEDGSGLGSFVSGMYPLDQDTRYYVRAYATNSIGTGYGREMIFKTQTPQPDVDKVVASDGSGDYTTVQAAFDDVPDNYTGIYTIFVKKGEYYEKLVLEEGKVNVQLIGEDRDDTIIWYDDYANIAGGTSRSYSVAINADDFLAKNITFQNVIKNDKTEPNQQAVALVTNGDRQAFYNVNVLGFQDTYYARGSNGTGRVYFKNSYIEGSVDFIFGRNIVVFDSSQIHINRNGGTLTAAATEPESKFGFVFIDNIISADSIGFNGEPITSFHLGRPWQESPRTVFLNTYYPESLNPEGWL
;
A
#
# COMPACT_ATOMS: atom_id res chain seq x y z
N LEU A 1 6.13 20.12 -20.21
CA LEU A 1 5.70 18.89 -19.49
C LEU A 1 6.27 18.94 -18.08
N TYR A 2 5.60 19.70 -17.23
CA TYR A 2 5.97 19.94 -15.83
C TYR A 2 5.25 18.93 -14.93
N ASN A 3 5.91 18.48 -13.86
CA ASN A 3 5.26 17.72 -12.80
C ASN A 3 4.75 18.73 -11.77
N PHE A 4 3.45 18.77 -11.52
CA PHE A 4 2.89 19.48 -10.36
C PHE A 4 3.21 18.65 -9.12
N LYS A 5 3.88 19.26 -8.14
CA LYS A 5 4.11 18.67 -6.83
C LYS A 5 3.44 19.58 -5.81
N GLU A 6 2.29 19.16 -5.31
CA GLU A 6 1.73 19.73 -4.08
C GLU A 6 2.65 19.30 -2.93
N ILE A 7 3.18 20.26 -2.17
CA ILE A 7 3.99 19.98 -0.98
C ILE A 7 3.15 20.41 0.21
N THR A 8 2.44 19.47 0.82
CA THR A 8 1.82 19.66 2.13
C THR A 8 2.90 19.54 3.20
N LYS A 9 3.02 20.54 4.08
CA LYS A 9 3.85 20.45 5.29
C LYS A 9 3.00 19.96 6.47
N ALA A 10 3.52 18.99 7.21
CA ALA A 10 2.86 18.36 8.36
C ALA A 10 3.19 19.10 9.67
N ASP A 11 2.90 20.41 9.76
CA ASP A 11 3.20 21.17 10.98
C ASP A 11 2.47 22.52 11.05
N GLY A 12 1.14 22.55 10.92
CA GLY A 12 0.26 23.59 11.48
C GLY A 12 0.53 25.08 11.16
N GLY A 13 1.48 25.39 10.29
CA GLY A 13 1.79 26.72 9.79
C GLY A 13 1.24 26.89 8.37
N THR A 14 0.72 28.08 8.06
CA THR A 14 0.28 28.43 6.71
C THR A 14 1.44 28.34 5.72
N ALA A 15 1.46 27.30 4.91
CA ALA A 15 2.34 27.15 3.76
C ALA A 15 1.47 27.12 2.50
N PHE A 16 1.58 28.13 1.64
CA PHE A 16 0.95 28.11 0.32
C PHE A 16 1.93 28.67 -0.73
N ALA A 17 2.51 27.76 -1.50
CA ALA A 17 3.27 28.03 -2.71
C ALA A 17 3.37 26.73 -3.52
N SER A 18 2.59 26.62 -4.60
CA SER A 18 2.81 25.56 -5.58
C SER A 18 4.02 25.92 -6.44
N THR A 19 5.11 25.14 -6.32
CA THR A 19 6.35 25.40 -7.08
C THR A 19 6.41 24.53 -8.33
N VAL A 20 6.68 25.14 -9.48
CA VAL A 20 6.91 24.42 -10.74
C VAL A 20 8.42 24.29 -10.96
N GLN A 21 8.92 23.04 -10.89
CA GLN A 21 10.33 22.72 -11.14
C GLN A 21 10.57 22.33 -12.61
N THR A 22 11.67 22.80 -13.20
CA THR A 22 12.10 22.35 -14.53
C THR A 22 12.70 20.95 -14.51
N LYS A 23 12.41 20.16 -15.56
CA LYS A 23 12.99 18.82 -15.74
C LYS A 23 14.50 18.82 -16.03
N SER A 24 15.05 19.91 -16.53
CA SER A 24 16.50 20.07 -16.78
C SER A 24 17.16 20.92 -15.71
N GLN A 25 18.43 20.63 -15.43
CA GLN A 25 19.28 21.43 -14.53
C GLN A 25 19.78 22.74 -15.15
N SER A 26 19.45 22.99 -16.42
CA SER A 26 19.88 24.20 -17.15
C SER A 26 18.68 24.93 -17.73
N TRP A 27 18.56 26.21 -17.38
CA TRP A 27 17.72 27.19 -18.08
C TRP A 27 18.59 27.93 -19.08
N ILE A 28 18.15 28.00 -20.34
CA ILE A 28 18.84 28.76 -21.39
C ILE A 28 18.36 30.21 -21.30
N GLY A 29 19.30 31.16 -21.32
CA GLY A 29 18.97 32.58 -21.35
C GLY A 29 18.24 32.98 -22.64
N SER A 30 17.27 33.86 -22.52
CA SER A 30 16.47 34.40 -23.63
C SER A 30 16.16 35.87 -23.37
N ASP A 31 16.16 36.69 -24.43
CA ASP A 31 15.79 38.11 -24.35
C ASP A 31 14.25 38.30 -24.28
N SER A 32 13.47 37.24 -24.53
CA SER A 32 12.01 37.28 -24.57
C SER A 32 11.36 35.97 -24.11
N PRO A 33 10.04 35.97 -23.81
CA PRO A 33 9.28 34.76 -23.56
C PRO A 33 9.45 33.70 -24.65
N VAL A 34 9.49 32.43 -24.26
CA VAL A 34 9.59 31.29 -25.18
C VAL A 34 8.19 30.72 -25.43
N ASP A 35 7.70 30.75 -26.68
CA ASP A 35 6.31 30.39 -27.00
C ASP A 35 5.91 28.96 -26.63
N SER A 36 6.87 28.04 -26.57
CA SER A 36 6.64 26.64 -26.17
C SER A 36 6.66 26.42 -24.65
N LEU A 37 6.90 27.45 -23.85
CA LEU A 37 7.09 27.38 -22.40
C LEU A 37 6.04 28.25 -21.68
N TYR A 38 4.95 27.63 -21.25
CA TYR A 38 3.90 28.34 -20.52
C TYR A 38 3.17 27.46 -19.50
N ILE A 39 2.47 28.13 -18.60
CA ILE A 39 1.45 27.57 -17.71
C ILE A 39 0.12 28.17 -18.15
N GLN A 40 -0.89 27.33 -18.39
CA GLN A 40 -2.19 27.75 -18.91
C GLN A 40 -3.28 27.53 -17.87
N TYR A 41 -4.11 28.55 -17.70
CA TYR A 41 -5.40 28.52 -17.01
C TYR A 41 -6.50 28.78 -18.02
N SER A 42 -7.71 28.35 -17.71
CA SER A 42 -8.88 28.72 -18.48
C SER A 42 -10.11 28.89 -17.62
N VAL A 43 -11.02 29.73 -18.09
CA VAL A 43 -12.34 29.92 -17.49
C VAL A 43 -13.38 29.93 -18.61
N ALA A 44 -14.47 29.22 -18.39
CA ALA A 44 -15.64 29.24 -19.25
C ALA A 44 -16.88 29.52 -18.40
N PRO A 45 -17.84 30.33 -18.89
CA PRO A 45 -19.13 30.49 -18.23
C PRO A 45 -19.89 29.16 -18.19
N LYS A 46 -20.83 29.05 -17.25
CA LYS A 46 -21.83 27.98 -17.28
C LYS A 46 -22.68 28.09 -18.55
N PHE A 47 -23.30 26.97 -18.95
CA PHE A 47 -24.19 26.95 -20.10
C PHE A 47 -25.31 27.98 -19.97
N GLY A 48 -25.54 28.78 -21.01
CA GLY A 48 -26.50 29.88 -21.05
C GLY A 48 -26.02 31.18 -20.40
N ALA A 49 -24.91 31.15 -19.65
CA ALA A 49 -24.34 32.34 -19.05
C ALA A 49 -23.36 33.07 -20.00
N THR A 50 -23.28 34.37 -19.82
CA THR A 50 -22.18 35.21 -20.28
C THR A 50 -21.35 35.59 -19.05
N PHE A 51 -20.04 35.35 -19.09
CA PHE A 51 -19.11 35.76 -18.05
C PHE A 51 -18.40 37.04 -18.49
N TYR A 52 -18.56 38.09 -17.68
CA TYR A 52 -17.82 39.34 -17.80
C TYR A 52 -16.66 39.26 -16.83
N SER A 53 -15.47 39.00 -17.33
CA SER A 53 -14.27 39.02 -16.48
C SER A 53 -14.00 40.45 -16.01
N ASP A 54 -13.41 40.58 -14.83
CA ASP A 54 -13.10 41.87 -14.20
C ASP A 54 -11.61 41.95 -13.85
N GLU A 55 -11.11 40.91 -13.17
CA GLU A 55 -9.75 40.93 -12.64
C GLU A 55 -9.08 39.56 -12.76
N PHE A 56 -7.78 39.60 -13.01
CA PHE A 56 -6.86 38.49 -12.83
C PHE A 56 -5.86 38.83 -11.75
N ALA A 57 -5.71 37.95 -10.77
CA ALA A 57 -4.69 38.05 -9.74
C ALA A 57 -3.91 36.74 -9.66
N ILE A 58 -2.60 36.85 -9.49
CA ILE A 58 -1.72 35.71 -9.29
C ILE A 58 -0.55 36.11 -8.39
N SER A 59 -0.27 35.32 -7.36
CA SER A 59 0.96 35.49 -6.58
C SER A 59 2.08 34.72 -7.27
N MET A 60 3.15 35.41 -7.67
CA MET A 60 4.25 34.81 -8.43
C MET A 60 5.62 35.24 -7.95
N GLY A 61 6.59 34.33 -8.05
CA GLY A 61 7.96 34.59 -7.66
C GLY A 61 8.97 33.62 -8.28
N ALA A 62 10.24 33.84 -7.97
CA ALA A 62 11.35 33.01 -8.40
C ALA A 62 12.19 32.58 -7.19
N TRP A 63 12.38 31.25 -7.03
CA TRP A 63 13.40 30.73 -6.11
C TRP A 63 14.65 30.35 -6.87
N TYR A 64 15.80 30.64 -6.25
CA TYR A 64 17.13 30.35 -6.75
C TYR A 64 17.51 31.04 -8.08
N SER A 65 16.76 32.04 -8.55
CA SER A 65 17.09 32.86 -9.71
C SER A 65 16.74 34.33 -9.47
N GLN A 66 17.64 35.24 -9.85
CA GLN A 66 17.39 36.69 -9.90
C GLN A 66 17.05 37.18 -11.32
N ASN A 67 17.18 36.29 -12.31
CA ASN A 67 17.08 36.58 -13.73
C ASN A 67 15.72 36.17 -14.32
N LEU A 68 14.86 35.56 -13.50
CA LEU A 68 13.58 35.02 -13.94
C LEU A 68 12.54 36.13 -14.10
N ARG A 69 11.85 36.09 -15.24
CA ARG A 69 10.82 37.05 -15.63
C ARG A 69 9.60 36.30 -16.16
N ALA A 70 8.45 36.96 -16.19
CA ALA A 70 7.28 36.43 -16.85
C ALA A 70 6.45 37.53 -17.50
N THR A 71 5.82 37.16 -18.61
CA THR A 71 4.74 37.92 -19.23
C THR A 71 3.48 37.08 -19.23
N VAL A 72 2.34 37.66 -18.85
CA VAL A 72 1.05 36.98 -18.85
C VAL A 72 0.24 37.49 -20.03
N TYR A 73 -0.29 36.56 -20.82
CA TYR A 73 -1.18 36.85 -21.94
C TYR A 73 -2.52 36.18 -21.74
N TYR A 74 -3.55 36.73 -22.38
CA TYR A 74 -4.86 36.11 -22.47
C TYR A 74 -5.38 36.08 -23.90
N SER A 75 -6.25 35.12 -24.19
CA SER A 75 -6.80 34.86 -25.53
C SER A 75 -8.09 34.05 -25.43
N LYS A 76 -9.03 34.27 -26.35
CA LYS A 76 -10.16 33.34 -26.59
C LYS A 76 -9.84 32.29 -27.68
N ASP A 77 -8.74 32.48 -28.40
CA ASP A 77 -8.17 31.50 -29.32
C ASP A 77 -7.20 30.57 -28.56
N PRO A 78 -7.47 29.25 -28.46
CA PRO A 78 -6.62 28.30 -27.75
C PRO A 78 -5.22 28.15 -28.38
N THR A 79 -5.04 28.56 -29.64
CA THR A 79 -3.73 28.54 -30.30
C THR A 79 -2.84 29.71 -29.89
N PHE A 80 -3.40 30.75 -29.25
CA PHE A 80 -2.71 31.99 -28.86
C PHE A 80 -2.01 32.71 -30.01
N GLN A 81 -2.52 32.57 -31.25
CA GLN A 81 -2.04 33.37 -32.37
C GLN A 81 -2.48 34.83 -32.19
N GLU A 82 -3.68 35.06 -31.65
CA GLU A 82 -4.22 36.37 -31.30
C GLU A 82 -4.26 36.56 -29.77
N LYS A 83 -3.09 36.83 -29.17
CA LYS A 83 -2.94 37.02 -27.72
C LYS A 83 -2.83 38.50 -27.33
N LYS A 84 -3.48 38.90 -26.24
CA LYS A 84 -3.36 40.24 -25.63
C LYS A 84 -2.47 40.14 -24.38
N VAL A 85 -1.64 41.15 -24.14
CA VAL A 85 -0.83 41.23 -22.91
C VAL A 85 -1.77 41.56 -21.75
N LEU A 86 -1.75 40.73 -20.71
CA LEU A 86 -2.47 40.97 -19.45
C LEU A 86 -1.57 41.63 -18.42
N ILE A 87 -0.44 40.98 -18.13
CA ILE A 87 0.62 41.52 -17.27
C ILE A 87 1.88 41.61 -18.15
N PRO A 88 2.48 42.81 -18.32
CA PRO A 88 3.67 42.99 -19.12
C PRO A 88 4.87 42.27 -18.51
N ASP A 89 5.98 42.22 -19.26
CA ASP A 89 7.22 41.59 -18.80
C ASP A 89 7.66 42.12 -17.43
N THR A 90 7.57 41.24 -16.43
CA THR A 90 7.77 41.56 -15.02
C THR A 90 8.85 40.64 -14.44
N SER A 91 9.77 41.23 -13.66
CA SER A 91 10.74 40.44 -12.91
C SER A 91 10.03 39.67 -11.79
N LEU A 92 10.35 38.39 -11.66
CA LEU A 92 9.83 37.53 -10.59
C LEU A 92 10.78 37.47 -9.38
N PHE A 93 11.88 38.23 -9.41
CA PHE A 93 12.79 38.30 -8.28
C PHE A 93 12.18 39.16 -7.17
N VAL A 94 12.08 38.57 -5.98
CA VAL A 94 11.65 39.24 -4.74
C VAL A 94 12.76 39.07 -3.71
N ASP A 95 13.31 40.20 -3.25
CA ASP A 95 14.39 40.23 -2.26
C ASP A 95 13.80 40.17 -0.83
N ASP A 96 13.72 38.95 -0.27
CA ASP A 96 13.10 38.69 1.05
C ASP A 96 14.01 37.87 2.01
N GLY A 97 15.33 38.05 1.91
CA GLY A 97 16.27 37.61 2.94
C GLY A 97 16.60 36.11 3.01
N ASP A 98 15.75 35.20 2.51
CA ASP A 98 16.08 33.77 2.34
C ASP A 98 15.29 33.13 1.17
N ASN A 99 16.00 32.63 0.15
CA ASN A 99 15.54 31.77 -0.97
C ASN A 99 14.43 32.25 -1.93
N GLY A 100 13.93 33.48 -1.80
CA GLY A 100 13.04 34.14 -2.77
C GLY A 100 11.57 34.18 -2.29
N GLY A 101 10.86 35.26 -2.61
CA GLY A 101 9.45 35.46 -2.26
C GLY A 101 8.52 35.37 -3.48
N ALA A 102 7.21 35.49 -3.25
CA ALA A 102 6.20 35.70 -4.30
C ALA A 102 5.54 37.08 -4.09
N ALA A 103 5.29 37.79 -5.19
CA ALA A 103 4.57 39.04 -5.20
C ALA A 103 3.21 38.86 -5.88
N LEU A 104 2.17 39.49 -5.33
CA LEU A 104 0.87 39.54 -5.97
C LEU A 104 0.96 40.42 -7.22
N LEU A 105 0.63 39.84 -8.38
CA LEU A 105 0.50 40.50 -9.66
C LEU A 105 -0.99 40.55 -10.02
N GLU A 106 -1.51 41.76 -10.20
CA GLU A 106 -2.92 42.01 -10.52
C GLU A 106 -3.02 42.76 -11.85
N ALA A 107 -4.06 42.43 -12.62
CA ALA A 107 -4.41 43.14 -13.83
C ALA A 107 -5.92 43.13 -14.04
N THR A 108 -6.44 44.26 -14.52
CA THR A 108 -7.80 44.35 -15.04
C THR A 108 -7.94 43.45 -16.26
N LEU A 109 -8.92 42.56 -16.24
CA LEU A 109 -9.22 41.60 -17.28
C LEU A 109 -10.63 41.86 -17.80
N GLU A 110 -10.80 42.82 -18.71
CA GLU A 110 -12.10 43.17 -19.29
C GLU A 110 -12.33 42.40 -20.61
N ASP A 111 -12.85 41.18 -20.54
CA ASP A 111 -13.33 40.43 -21.69
C ASP A 111 -14.74 39.86 -21.42
N THR A 112 -15.46 39.59 -22.51
CA THR A 112 -16.77 38.95 -22.45
C THR A 112 -16.64 37.55 -23.02
N VAL A 113 -16.91 36.56 -22.19
CA VAL A 113 -16.84 35.13 -22.52
C VAL A 113 -18.28 34.63 -22.64
N GLU A 114 -18.70 34.34 -23.86
CA GLU A 114 -20.03 33.81 -24.13
C GLU A 114 -20.13 32.32 -23.77
N THR A 115 -21.35 31.79 -23.65
CA THR A 115 -21.67 30.40 -23.22
C THR A 115 -20.82 29.27 -23.86
N ASN A 116 -20.36 29.44 -25.10
CA ASN A 116 -19.58 28.42 -25.82
C ASN A 116 -18.13 28.87 -26.07
N GLU A 117 -17.70 29.94 -25.41
CA GLU A 117 -16.34 30.45 -25.46
C GLU A 117 -15.59 30.04 -24.18
N GLU A 118 -14.28 30.01 -24.29
CA GLU A 118 -13.37 29.79 -23.18
C GLU A 118 -12.30 30.88 -23.23
N LEU A 119 -12.03 31.48 -22.08
CA LEU A 119 -10.96 32.47 -21.93
C LEU A 119 -9.74 31.78 -21.37
N TYR A 120 -8.67 31.78 -22.14
CA TYR A 120 -7.39 31.19 -21.76
C TYR A 120 -6.44 32.28 -21.26
N ILE A 121 -5.70 31.97 -20.20
CA ILE A 121 -4.61 32.82 -19.68
C ILE A 121 -3.34 31.97 -19.67
N ARG A 122 -2.26 32.48 -20.27
CA ARG A 122 -0.95 31.82 -20.26
C ARG A 122 0.10 32.72 -19.61
N VAL A 123 0.80 32.13 -18.65
CA VAL A 123 1.98 32.71 -18.01
C VAL A 123 3.21 32.15 -18.72
N TYR A 124 4.05 33.03 -19.28
CA TYR A 124 5.26 32.64 -20.00
C TYR A 124 6.51 33.04 -19.23
N PRO A 125 7.05 32.16 -18.38
CA PRO A 125 8.30 32.42 -17.68
C PRO A 125 9.50 32.28 -18.62
N TYR A 126 10.52 33.12 -18.43
CA TYR A 126 11.80 33.01 -19.12
C TYR A 126 12.93 33.61 -18.27
N ASN A 127 14.16 33.17 -18.53
CA ASN A 127 15.33 33.67 -17.82
C ASN A 127 16.14 34.57 -18.75
N THR A 128 16.59 35.73 -18.27
CA THR A 128 17.42 36.62 -19.10
C THR A 128 18.83 36.08 -19.32
N GLU A 129 19.31 35.20 -18.45
CA GLU A 129 20.66 34.62 -18.51
C GLU A 129 20.62 33.09 -18.39
N SER A 130 21.69 32.42 -18.83
CA SER A 130 21.79 30.97 -18.69
C SER A 130 22.22 30.60 -17.27
N GLU A 131 21.51 29.68 -16.61
CA GLU A 131 21.77 29.30 -15.22
C GLU A 131 21.76 27.78 -15.03
N GLY A 132 22.72 27.25 -14.25
CA GLY A 132 23.07 25.82 -14.17
C GLY A 132 22.58 25.03 -12.95
N TRP A 133 21.60 25.54 -12.19
CA TRP A 133 20.95 24.82 -11.08
C TRP A 133 19.43 24.88 -11.27
N ALA A 134 18.68 23.89 -10.76
CA ALA A 134 17.21 23.90 -10.74
C ALA A 134 16.64 25.24 -10.26
N LYS A 135 15.77 25.85 -11.08
CA LYS A 135 15.01 27.07 -10.75
C LYS A 135 13.56 26.73 -10.54
N LEU A 136 12.91 27.45 -9.64
CA LEU A 136 11.50 27.26 -9.34
C LEU A 136 10.75 28.55 -9.67
N VAL A 137 9.71 28.42 -10.49
CA VAL A 137 8.65 29.42 -10.55
C VAL A 137 7.73 29.11 -9.39
N VAL A 138 7.55 30.08 -8.49
CA VAL A 138 6.58 30.02 -7.40
C VAL A 138 5.27 30.59 -7.94
N ILE A 139 4.19 29.83 -7.79
CA ILE A 139 2.85 30.31 -8.08
C ILE A 139 1.96 30.00 -6.89
N ASP A 140 1.19 30.99 -6.47
CA ASP A 140 0.17 30.85 -5.46
C ASP A 140 -1.07 31.70 -5.79
N SER A 141 -2.21 31.34 -5.20
CA SER A 141 -3.42 32.17 -5.16
C SER A 141 -3.81 32.77 -6.52
N VAL A 142 -4.10 31.90 -7.50
CA VAL A 142 -4.59 32.32 -8.83
C VAL A 142 -6.10 32.58 -8.74
N SER A 143 -6.54 33.76 -9.16
CA SER A 143 -7.97 34.06 -9.31
C SER A 143 -8.26 34.73 -10.64
N ILE A 144 -9.29 34.23 -11.32
CA ILE A 144 -9.97 34.90 -12.43
C ILE A 144 -11.37 35.25 -11.91
N SER A 145 -11.65 36.53 -11.74
CA SER A 145 -12.91 37.00 -11.15
C SER A 145 -13.72 37.81 -12.15
N GLY A 146 -15.00 37.98 -11.86
CA GLY A 146 -15.93 38.68 -12.72
C GLY A 146 -17.39 38.46 -12.32
N SER A 147 -18.31 38.85 -13.18
CA SER A 147 -19.74 38.67 -12.98
C SER A 147 -20.35 37.79 -14.07
N THR A 148 -21.42 37.06 -13.76
CA THR A 148 -22.17 36.27 -14.74
C THR A 148 -23.59 36.78 -14.87
N VAL A 149 -24.12 36.77 -16.09
CA VAL A 149 -25.52 37.07 -16.39
C VAL A 149 -26.10 35.94 -17.23
N GLY A 150 -27.38 35.61 -17.02
CA GLY A 150 -28.11 34.65 -17.85
C GLY A 150 -27.88 33.17 -17.49
N ALA A 151 -27.22 32.87 -16.37
CA ALA A 151 -26.99 31.48 -15.96
C ALA A 151 -28.32 30.71 -15.84
N THR A 152 -28.48 29.73 -16.70
CA THR A 152 -29.55 28.73 -16.64
C THR A 152 -28.98 27.45 -16.05
N SER A 153 -29.77 26.71 -15.28
CA SER A 153 -29.45 25.35 -14.87
C SER A 153 -30.24 24.35 -15.70
N GLU A 154 -29.63 23.19 -15.93
CA GLU A 154 -30.26 21.99 -16.47
C GLU A 154 -30.31 20.92 -15.38
N PRO A 155 -31.24 19.94 -15.43
CA PRO A 155 -31.21 18.82 -14.49
C PRO A 155 -29.85 18.10 -14.51
N PRO A 156 -29.39 17.51 -13.38
CA PRO A 156 -28.06 16.90 -13.31
C PRO A 156 -27.88 15.74 -14.31
N SER A 157 -26.65 15.29 -14.56
CA SER A 157 -26.43 14.02 -15.28
C SER A 157 -26.04 12.92 -14.30
N VAL A 158 -26.78 11.81 -14.31
CA VAL A 158 -26.60 10.70 -13.37
C VAL A 158 -26.50 9.36 -14.09
N ALA A 159 -25.53 8.54 -13.67
CA ALA A 159 -25.34 7.17 -14.12
C ALA A 159 -25.75 6.18 -13.01
N THR A 160 -26.51 5.13 -13.37
CA THR A 160 -26.93 4.07 -12.43
C THR A 160 -25.92 2.92 -12.40
N TYR A 161 -25.49 2.53 -11.21
CA TYR A 161 -24.64 1.35 -10.97
C TYR A 161 -25.45 0.05 -10.95
N ASN A 162 -24.81 -1.08 -11.27
CA ASN A 162 -25.45 -2.39 -11.19
C ASN A 162 -25.94 -2.71 -9.76
N VAL A 163 -26.85 -3.67 -9.66
CA VAL A 163 -27.33 -4.16 -8.37
C VAL A 163 -26.38 -5.23 -7.85
N GLU A 164 -26.03 -5.14 -6.58
CA GLU A 164 -25.16 -6.08 -5.88
C GLU A 164 -25.81 -6.50 -4.55
N SER A 165 -25.32 -7.59 -3.96
CA SER A 165 -25.78 -8.08 -2.65
C SER A 165 -27.31 -8.14 -2.53
N ILE A 166 -27.95 -8.81 -3.51
CA ILE A 166 -29.40 -9.04 -3.56
C ILE A 166 -29.82 -10.08 -2.50
N SER A 167 -30.61 -9.66 -1.52
CA SER A 167 -31.25 -10.52 -0.52
C SER A 167 -32.73 -10.75 -0.86
N THR A 168 -33.51 -11.27 0.09
CA THR A 168 -34.96 -11.45 -0.03
C THR A 168 -35.72 -10.13 0.18
N THR A 169 -35.20 -9.23 1.02
CA THR A 169 -35.90 -7.98 1.42
C THR A 169 -35.10 -6.70 1.23
N PHE A 170 -33.87 -6.81 0.72
CA PHE A 170 -32.99 -5.68 0.43
C PHE A 170 -32.03 -5.98 -0.72
N ALA A 171 -31.46 -4.94 -1.30
CA ALA A 171 -30.36 -5.02 -2.27
C ALA A 171 -29.52 -3.74 -2.19
N TYR A 172 -28.32 -3.73 -2.79
CA TYR A 172 -27.48 -2.54 -2.88
C TYR A 172 -27.31 -2.11 -4.33
N SER A 173 -27.25 -0.80 -4.54
CA SER A 173 -26.92 -0.18 -5.82
C SER A 173 -26.35 1.22 -5.55
N GLY A 174 -26.47 2.14 -6.50
CA GLY A 174 -26.03 3.52 -6.36
C GLY A 174 -25.94 4.21 -7.72
N GLY A 175 -25.14 5.27 -7.75
CA GLY A 175 -24.87 5.97 -8.99
C GLY A 175 -23.71 6.94 -8.89
N ASN A 176 -23.44 7.61 -10.01
CA ASN A 176 -22.48 8.70 -10.09
C ASN A 176 -23.09 9.90 -10.80
N ILE A 177 -22.97 11.07 -10.20
CA ILE A 177 -23.39 12.33 -10.80
C ILE A 177 -22.17 12.94 -11.50
N THR A 178 -22.19 12.94 -12.83
CA THR A 178 -21.07 13.38 -13.67
C THR A 178 -21.08 14.88 -13.93
N THR A 179 -22.24 15.53 -13.81
CA THR A 179 -22.39 16.99 -13.80
C THR A 179 -23.61 17.38 -13.00
N ASP A 180 -23.51 18.52 -12.29
CA ASP A 180 -24.59 19.11 -11.52
C ASP A 180 -25.57 19.92 -12.38
N GLY A 181 -25.30 20.05 -13.69
CA GLY A 181 -26.13 20.84 -14.60
C GLY A 181 -26.10 22.34 -14.31
N GLY A 182 -25.07 22.84 -13.62
CA GLY A 182 -24.87 24.27 -13.38
C GLY A 182 -25.54 24.83 -12.12
N SER A 183 -26.29 24.03 -11.35
CA SER A 183 -26.80 24.39 -10.02
C SER A 183 -26.56 23.26 -9.03
N GLU A 184 -26.45 23.60 -7.74
CA GLU A 184 -26.13 22.62 -6.70
C GLU A 184 -27.15 21.46 -6.68
N VAL A 185 -26.64 20.23 -6.63
CA VAL A 185 -27.47 19.04 -6.43
C VAL A 185 -28.00 19.04 -5.00
N THR A 186 -29.31 19.20 -4.84
CA THR A 186 -30.01 19.29 -3.56
C THR A 186 -30.51 17.94 -3.03
N SER A 187 -30.59 16.91 -3.87
CA SER A 187 -30.93 15.55 -3.45
C SER A 187 -30.41 14.52 -4.45
N ARG A 188 -29.98 13.37 -3.98
CA ARG A 188 -29.62 12.21 -4.81
C ARG A 188 -30.02 10.89 -4.17
N GLY A 189 -30.10 9.83 -4.96
CA GLY A 189 -30.30 8.46 -4.45
C GLY A 189 -30.70 7.48 -5.53
N VAL A 190 -31.38 6.40 -5.15
CA VAL A 190 -31.95 5.39 -6.06
C VAL A 190 -33.46 5.32 -5.85
N VAL A 191 -34.22 5.25 -6.94
CA VAL A 191 -35.66 4.97 -6.97
C VAL A 191 -35.89 3.54 -7.47
N TRP A 192 -36.90 2.85 -6.96
CA TRP A 192 -37.27 1.51 -7.41
C TRP A 192 -38.78 1.23 -7.36
N SER A 193 -39.24 0.35 -8.23
CA SER A 193 -40.64 -0.08 -8.32
C SER A 193 -40.75 -1.48 -8.95
N THR A 194 -41.89 -2.15 -8.80
CA THR A 194 -42.23 -3.37 -9.56
C THR A 194 -42.69 -3.07 -10.99
N SER A 195 -42.88 -1.79 -11.32
CA SER A 195 -43.16 -1.30 -12.67
C SER A 195 -41.94 -0.59 -13.26
N SER A 196 -41.81 -0.61 -14.58
CA SER A 196 -40.73 0.07 -15.30
C SER A 196 -40.84 1.59 -15.16
N GLU A 197 -39.72 2.25 -15.38
CA GLU A 197 -39.49 3.69 -15.30
C GLU A 197 -39.82 4.29 -13.92
N PRO A 198 -39.27 3.76 -12.81
CA PRO A 198 -39.50 4.32 -11.48
C PRO A 198 -39.00 5.76 -11.40
N THR A 199 -39.68 6.57 -10.59
CA THR A 199 -39.44 8.00 -10.40
C THR A 199 -39.44 8.35 -8.90
N THR A 200 -39.11 9.60 -8.55
CA THR A 200 -39.02 10.00 -7.13
C THR A 200 -40.32 9.86 -6.31
N PRO A 201 -41.55 9.82 -6.87
CA PRO A 201 -42.73 9.43 -6.13
C PRO A 201 -42.78 7.96 -5.69
N ASP A 202 -42.05 7.05 -6.34
CA ASP A 202 -41.92 5.65 -5.94
C ASP A 202 -41.03 5.50 -4.69
N GLU A 203 -40.78 4.24 -4.29
CA GLU A 203 -39.84 3.93 -3.22
C GLU A 203 -38.44 4.43 -3.58
N ARG A 204 -37.76 5.08 -2.62
CA ARG A 204 -36.47 5.72 -2.88
C ARG A 204 -35.58 5.84 -1.65
N THR A 205 -34.28 5.99 -1.91
CA THR A 205 -33.30 6.45 -0.92
C THR A 205 -33.08 7.98 -1.00
N THR A 206 -32.40 8.52 0.00
CA THR A 206 -31.91 9.91 0.01
C THR A 206 -30.48 9.91 0.54
N ASP A 207 -29.51 10.04 -0.35
CA ASP A 207 -28.09 9.78 -0.11
C ASP A 207 -27.24 11.08 -0.15
N GLY A 208 -27.88 12.19 0.24
CA GLY A 208 -27.25 13.51 0.43
C GLY A 208 -27.34 14.46 -0.78
N THR A 209 -26.41 15.40 -0.82
CA THR A 209 -26.27 16.48 -1.82
C THR A 209 -24.95 16.36 -2.59
N GLY A 210 -24.76 17.22 -3.59
CA GLY A 210 -23.51 17.33 -4.34
C GLY A 210 -23.25 16.21 -5.36
N SER A 211 -22.21 16.43 -6.17
CA SER A 211 -21.81 15.54 -7.28
C SER A 211 -20.95 14.35 -6.81
N GLY A 212 -20.61 13.45 -7.74
CA GLY A 212 -19.78 12.27 -7.49
C GLY A 212 -20.57 11.00 -7.19
N SER A 213 -19.84 9.96 -6.78
CA SER A 213 -20.37 8.62 -6.54
C SER A 213 -21.11 8.51 -5.22
N PHE A 214 -22.13 7.66 -5.19
CA PHE A 214 -22.87 7.28 -3.98
C PHE A 214 -23.35 5.83 -4.06
N SER A 215 -23.62 5.24 -2.90
CA SER A 215 -24.21 3.90 -2.75
C SER A 215 -25.46 3.96 -1.90
N SER A 216 -26.43 3.11 -2.23
CA SER A 216 -27.77 3.11 -1.66
C SER A 216 -28.18 1.70 -1.26
N ARG A 217 -28.80 1.57 -0.08
CA ARG A 217 -29.41 0.32 0.38
C ARG A 217 -30.92 0.34 0.14
N LEU A 218 -31.38 -0.44 -0.83
CA LEU A 218 -32.80 -0.62 -1.13
C LEU A 218 -33.39 -1.56 -0.07
N ILE A 219 -34.48 -1.16 0.57
CA ILE A 219 -35.14 -1.90 1.65
C ILE A 219 -36.63 -2.08 1.37
N GLY A 220 -37.30 -2.94 2.12
CA GLY A 220 -38.75 -3.17 1.97
C GLY A 220 -39.12 -3.96 0.72
N LEU A 221 -38.16 -4.71 0.16
CA LEU A 221 -38.41 -5.55 -1.01
C LEU A 221 -39.16 -6.83 -0.61
N ASN A 222 -39.94 -7.37 -1.53
CA ASN A 222 -40.56 -8.69 -1.40
C ASN A 222 -39.64 -9.76 -2.00
N SER A 223 -39.64 -10.97 -1.43
CA SER A 223 -38.87 -12.12 -1.93
C SER A 223 -39.36 -12.58 -3.31
N GLY A 224 -38.47 -13.11 -4.14
CA GLY A 224 -38.80 -13.65 -5.46
C GLY A 224 -39.43 -12.65 -6.43
N THR A 225 -39.26 -11.36 -6.17
CA THR A 225 -39.97 -10.28 -6.85
C THR A 225 -39.02 -9.48 -7.72
N THR A 226 -39.43 -9.21 -8.96
CA THR A 226 -38.67 -8.41 -9.91
C THR A 226 -38.96 -6.92 -9.71
N TYR A 227 -37.88 -6.14 -9.60
CA TYR A 227 -37.89 -4.70 -9.48
C TYR A 227 -37.09 -4.04 -10.61
N PHE A 228 -37.48 -2.82 -10.93
CA PHE A 228 -36.75 -1.90 -11.79
C PHE A 228 -36.21 -0.78 -10.91
N LEU A 229 -34.97 -0.36 -11.10
CA LEU A 229 -34.36 0.74 -10.36
C LEU A 229 -33.63 1.74 -11.26
N ARG A 230 -33.50 2.98 -10.78
CA ARG A 230 -32.74 4.06 -11.42
C ARG A 230 -32.09 4.93 -10.36
N ALA A 231 -30.85 5.35 -10.57
CA ALA A 231 -30.27 6.45 -9.79
C ALA A 231 -30.96 7.76 -10.16
N TYR A 232 -31.15 8.69 -9.22
CA TYR A 232 -31.70 10.03 -9.46
C TYR A 232 -30.84 11.11 -8.83
N ALA A 233 -30.94 12.32 -9.38
CA ALA A 233 -30.37 13.53 -8.81
C ALA A 233 -31.25 14.74 -9.11
N THR A 234 -31.39 15.65 -8.15
CA THR A 234 -32.24 16.84 -8.24
C THR A 234 -31.41 18.08 -7.98
N ASN A 235 -31.62 19.11 -8.80
CA ASN A 235 -31.14 20.48 -8.56
C ASN A 235 -32.29 21.47 -8.77
N GLU A 236 -32.01 22.77 -8.89
CA GLU A 236 -33.03 23.79 -9.09
C GLU A 236 -33.80 23.64 -10.42
N ALA A 237 -33.14 23.14 -11.47
CA ALA A 237 -33.74 22.94 -12.79
C ALA A 237 -34.65 21.70 -12.87
N GLY A 238 -34.43 20.72 -11.99
CA GLY A 238 -35.30 19.55 -11.89
C GLY A 238 -34.57 18.27 -11.51
N THR A 239 -35.25 17.14 -11.71
CA THR A 239 -34.74 15.80 -11.41
C THR A 239 -34.39 15.06 -12.68
N SER A 240 -33.20 14.46 -12.71
CA SER A 240 -32.79 13.51 -13.74
C SER A 240 -32.66 12.09 -13.18
N TYR A 241 -32.63 11.13 -14.10
CA TYR A 241 -32.56 9.71 -13.78
C TYR A 241 -31.57 9.00 -14.70
N GLY A 242 -30.78 8.11 -14.13
CA GLY A 242 -29.85 7.27 -14.87
C GLY A 242 -30.55 6.17 -15.66
N ARG A 243 -29.76 5.25 -16.22
CA ARG A 243 -30.29 4.06 -16.91
C ARG A 243 -31.11 3.19 -15.96
N GLU A 244 -32.12 2.54 -16.49
CA GLU A 244 -32.88 1.52 -15.76
C GLU A 244 -32.10 0.22 -15.65
N ILE A 245 -32.22 -0.43 -14.49
CA ILE A 245 -31.71 -1.76 -14.23
C ILE A 245 -32.82 -2.60 -13.63
N GLN A 246 -32.99 -3.80 -14.16
CA GLN A 246 -33.92 -4.81 -13.67
C GLN A 246 -33.17 -5.84 -12.82
N PHE A 247 -33.71 -6.20 -11.66
CA PHE A 247 -33.21 -7.29 -10.82
C PHE A 247 -34.35 -8.04 -10.13
N THR A 248 -34.10 -9.28 -9.72
CA THR A 248 -35.05 -10.10 -8.98
C THR A 248 -34.46 -10.46 -7.63
N THR A 249 -35.20 -10.21 -6.55
CA THR A 249 -34.81 -10.62 -5.19
C THR A 249 -34.77 -12.14 -5.06
N LEU A 250 -34.04 -12.64 -4.06
CA LEU A 250 -34.02 -14.08 -3.78
C LEU A 250 -35.40 -14.56 -3.31
N ASP A 251 -35.78 -15.77 -3.72
CA ASP A 251 -37.01 -16.43 -3.25
C ASP A 251 -36.94 -16.75 -1.75
N SER A 252 -35.76 -17.17 -1.29
CA SER A 252 -35.47 -17.49 0.10
C SER A 252 -34.00 -17.29 0.40
N LYS A 253 -33.66 -17.18 1.68
CA LYS A 253 -32.26 -17.21 2.13
C LYS A 253 -31.80 -18.66 2.27
N SER A 254 -30.53 -18.91 2.00
CA SER A 254 -29.89 -20.22 2.16
C SER A 254 -28.60 -20.09 2.96
N ALA A 255 -28.03 -21.22 3.37
CA ALA A 255 -26.63 -21.23 3.79
C ALA A 255 -25.72 -20.80 2.61
N PRO A 256 -24.50 -20.30 2.89
CA PRO A 256 -23.55 -19.92 1.84
C PRO A 256 -23.18 -21.09 0.93
N GLU A 257 -22.77 -20.81 -0.30
CA GLU A 257 -22.16 -21.81 -1.18
C GLU A 257 -20.64 -21.68 -1.15
N VAL A 258 -19.96 -22.82 -1.03
CA VAL A 258 -18.51 -22.88 -0.83
C VAL A 258 -17.92 -23.97 -1.71
N THR A 259 -16.74 -23.73 -2.26
CA THR A 259 -15.92 -24.75 -2.92
C THR A 259 -14.66 -25.02 -2.10
N SER A 260 -14.21 -26.27 -2.05
CA SER A 260 -12.95 -26.64 -1.37
C SER A 260 -11.79 -26.65 -2.37
N ALA A 261 -10.65 -26.08 -1.97
CA ALA A 261 -9.42 -26.14 -2.74
C ALA A 261 -8.69 -27.48 -2.52
N PRO A 262 -7.83 -27.92 -3.47
CA PRO A 262 -6.97 -29.09 -3.26
C PRO A 262 -6.11 -28.98 -2.00
N VAL A 263 -5.77 -30.13 -1.42
CA VAL A 263 -4.82 -30.19 -0.30
C VAL A 263 -3.40 -30.13 -0.87
N THR A 264 -2.58 -29.24 -0.33
CA THR A 264 -1.17 -29.02 -0.69
C THR A 264 -0.30 -29.08 0.57
N ASP A 265 1.02 -29.03 0.40
CA ASP A 265 2.01 -28.98 1.49
C ASP A 265 1.75 -30.06 2.56
N ILE A 266 1.41 -31.27 2.11
CA ILE A 266 1.11 -32.41 2.99
C ILE A 266 2.42 -32.89 3.59
N LEU A 267 2.63 -32.57 4.87
CA LEU A 267 3.76 -32.98 5.68
C LEU A 267 3.33 -34.06 6.68
N VAL A 268 4.21 -34.38 7.63
CA VAL A 268 3.97 -35.39 8.67
C VAL A 268 2.87 -34.95 9.64
N GLU A 269 2.88 -33.68 10.06
CA GLU A 269 1.94 -33.15 11.05
C GLU A 269 1.15 -31.93 10.56
N SER A 270 1.28 -31.56 9.28
CA SER A 270 0.54 -30.44 8.72
C SER A 270 0.16 -30.63 7.27
N ALA A 271 -0.83 -29.86 6.82
CA ALA A 271 -1.17 -29.72 5.42
C ALA A 271 -1.82 -28.36 5.18
N LYS A 272 -1.87 -27.87 3.94
CA LYS A 272 -2.64 -26.67 3.58
C LYS A 272 -3.84 -27.04 2.71
N SER A 273 -4.94 -26.31 2.86
CA SER A 273 -6.10 -26.36 1.96
C SER A 273 -6.77 -24.99 1.99
N GLY A 274 -8.02 -24.88 1.55
CA GLY A 274 -8.73 -23.63 1.50
C GLY A 274 -10.06 -23.78 0.79
N GLY A 275 -10.60 -22.67 0.34
CA GLY A 275 -11.82 -22.66 -0.43
C GLY A 275 -12.18 -21.30 -0.98
N GLU A 276 -13.32 -21.25 -1.65
CA GLU A 276 -13.91 -20.00 -2.11
C GLU A 276 -15.39 -19.98 -1.75
N VAL A 277 -15.81 -18.92 -1.06
CA VAL A 277 -17.22 -18.65 -0.80
C VAL A 277 -17.80 -17.96 -2.03
N THR A 278 -18.53 -18.71 -2.84
CA THR A 278 -19.05 -18.28 -4.16
C THR A 278 -20.41 -17.61 -4.06
N SER A 279 -21.18 -17.92 -3.01
CA SER A 279 -22.46 -17.28 -2.72
C SER A 279 -22.66 -17.11 -1.23
N TRP A 280 -23.24 -15.98 -0.84
CA TRP A 280 -23.53 -15.61 0.55
C TRP A 280 -24.93 -16.06 1.01
N GLY A 281 -25.75 -16.61 0.09
CA GLY A 281 -27.08 -17.14 0.42
C GLY A 281 -28.10 -16.08 0.85
N GLY A 282 -27.86 -14.81 0.53
CA GLY A 282 -28.79 -13.72 0.84
C GLY A 282 -28.70 -13.17 2.27
N ASP A 283 -27.68 -13.56 3.04
CA ASP A 283 -27.36 -12.95 4.33
C ASP A 283 -25.86 -12.89 4.57
N SER A 284 -25.42 -11.98 5.43
CA SER A 284 -23.99 -11.77 5.70
C SER A 284 -23.30 -13.06 6.15
N VAL A 285 -22.23 -13.43 5.43
CA VAL A 285 -21.33 -14.53 5.83
C VAL A 285 -20.50 -14.04 7.00
N THR A 286 -20.69 -14.64 8.18
CA THR A 286 -20.07 -14.21 9.44
C THR A 286 -18.73 -14.89 9.70
N VAL A 287 -18.56 -16.12 9.22
CA VAL A 287 -17.30 -16.88 9.35
C VAL A 287 -17.11 -17.80 8.14
N ARG A 288 -15.86 -18.04 7.76
CA ARG A 288 -15.42 -19.04 6.79
C ARG A 288 -14.13 -19.71 7.24
N GLY A 289 -13.84 -20.89 6.72
CA GLY A 289 -12.57 -21.57 6.95
C GLY A 289 -12.57 -23.00 6.42
N ILE A 290 -11.70 -23.85 6.94
CA ILE A 290 -11.71 -25.30 6.67
C ILE A 290 -12.06 -26.09 7.93
N VAL A 291 -12.64 -27.27 7.75
CA VAL A 291 -12.95 -28.27 8.79
C VAL A 291 -12.31 -29.60 8.42
N TRP A 292 -11.78 -30.36 9.38
CA TRP A 292 -11.16 -31.66 9.12
C TRP A 292 -11.30 -32.66 10.27
N ASN A 293 -11.31 -33.95 9.92
CA ASN A 293 -11.29 -35.07 10.87
C ASN A 293 -10.72 -36.35 10.21
N THR A 294 -10.67 -37.45 10.95
CA THR A 294 -10.23 -38.78 10.46
C THR A 294 -11.37 -39.74 10.14
N GLU A 295 -12.62 -39.29 10.31
CA GLU A 295 -13.83 -40.15 10.27
C GLU A 295 -14.64 -39.97 8.97
N GLY A 296 -14.49 -38.84 8.28
CA GLY A 296 -15.28 -38.45 7.11
C GLY A 296 -16.31 -37.37 7.43
N GLU A 297 -16.79 -36.71 6.39
CA GLU A 297 -17.82 -35.66 6.39
C GLU A 297 -17.62 -34.59 7.49
N PRO A 298 -16.42 -33.96 7.59
CA PRO A 298 -16.13 -33.02 8.67
C PRO A 298 -17.08 -31.82 8.65
N THR A 299 -17.39 -31.34 9.85
CA THR A 299 -18.31 -30.24 10.14
C THR A 299 -17.65 -29.21 11.05
N THR A 300 -18.35 -28.11 11.35
CA THR A 300 -17.86 -27.06 12.27
C THR A 300 -17.73 -27.49 13.74
N ASP A 301 -18.14 -28.73 14.06
CA ASP A 301 -17.95 -29.35 15.38
C ASP A 301 -16.63 -30.12 15.49
N ASP A 302 -15.95 -30.37 14.36
CA ASP A 302 -14.63 -30.99 14.27
C ASP A 302 -13.51 -29.93 14.41
N PHE A 303 -12.26 -30.31 14.10
CA PHE A 303 -11.18 -29.35 13.97
C PHE A 303 -11.48 -28.35 12.86
N LYS A 304 -11.23 -27.07 13.11
CA LYS A 304 -11.53 -26.00 12.15
C LYS A 304 -10.61 -24.80 12.25
N THR A 305 -10.62 -24.00 11.19
CA THR A 305 -10.02 -22.66 11.14
C THR A 305 -11.10 -21.58 11.04
N GLU A 306 -10.74 -20.33 11.34
CA GLU A 306 -11.60 -19.15 11.16
C GLU A 306 -10.85 -18.07 10.35
N ASP A 307 -11.01 -18.14 9.04
CA ASP A 307 -10.28 -17.38 8.02
C ASP A 307 -11.05 -16.09 7.59
N GLY A 308 -11.81 -15.53 8.53
CA GLY A 308 -12.55 -14.27 8.34
C GLY A 308 -14.01 -14.46 7.90
N SER A 309 -14.55 -13.44 7.24
CA SER A 309 -15.97 -13.31 6.86
C SER A 309 -16.11 -12.93 5.37
N GLY A 310 -17.32 -12.96 4.84
CA GLY A 310 -17.60 -12.49 3.48
C GLY A 310 -17.22 -13.46 2.35
N LEU A 311 -17.36 -12.98 1.11
CA LEU A 311 -17.13 -13.73 -0.12
C LEU A 311 -15.64 -13.82 -0.51
N GLY A 312 -15.33 -14.73 -1.43
CA GLY A 312 -14.00 -14.86 -2.04
C GLY A 312 -13.17 -16.02 -1.49
N SER A 313 -11.95 -16.13 -2.02
CA SER A 313 -11.03 -17.23 -1.74
C SER A 313 -10.27 -17.05 -0.42
N PHE A 314 -9.86 -18.17 0.16
CA PHE A 314 -9.01 -18.23 1.34
C PHE A 314 -8.18 -19.52 1.35
N VAL A 315 -7.06 -19.50 2.05
CA VAL A 315 -6.16 -20.65 2.27
C VAL A 315 -5.89 -20.74 3.77
N SER A 316 -5.83 -21.96 4.31
CA SER A 316 -5.55 -22.21 5.71
C SER A 316 -4.69 -23.45 5.92
N GLY A 317 -3.95 -23.45 7.02
CA GLY A 317 -3.11 -24.56 7.45
C GLY A 317 -3.84 -25.45 8.46
N MET A 318 -3.74 -26.77 8.27
CA MET A 318 -4.16 -27.78 9.23
C MET A 318 -2.94 -28.18 10.07
N TYR A 319 -3.00 -27.93 11.38
CA TYR A 319 -1.97 -28.33 12.34
C TYR A 319 -2.54 -28.33 13.78
N PRO A 320 -2.10 -29.24 14.67
CA PRO A 320 -1.30 -30.43 14.37
C PRO A 320 -2.16 -31.54 13.73
N LEU A 321 -1.52 -32.40 12.95
CA LEU A 321 -2.07 -33.64 12.38
C LEU A 321 -1.26 -34.83 12.89
N ASP A 322 -1.88 -35.99 12.95
CA ASP A 322 -1.19 -37.25 13.25
C ASP A 322 -0.42 -37.73 12.01
N GLN A 323 0.77 -38.27 12.24
CA GLN A 323 1.62 -38.85 11.20
C GLN A 323 1.00 -40.10 10.55
N ASP A 324 1.33 -40.35 9.29
CA ASP A 324 0.84 -41.49 8.49
C ASP A 324 -0.69 -41.73 8.59
N THR A 325 -1.47 -40.67 8.75
CA THR A 325 -2.90 -40.71 9.06
C THR A 325 -3.73 -40.14 7.93
N ARG A 326 -4.85 -40.79 7.63
CA ARG A 326 -5.82 -40.32 6.62
C ARG A 326 -6.74 -39.28 7.23
N TYR A 327 -6.89 -38.16 6.52
CA TYR A 327 -7.78 -37.07 6.89
C TYR A 327 -8.77 -36.75 5.77
N TYR A 328 -9.92 -36.21 6.19
CA TYR A 328 -10.97 -35.64 5.37
C TYR A 328 -11.05 -34.15 5.69
N VAL A 329 -11.11 -33.29 4.67
CA VAL A 329 -11.15 -31.83 4.83
C VAL A 329 -12.16 -31.18 3.89
N ARG A 330 -12.83 -30.14 4.36
CA ARG A 330 -13.81 -29.34 3.60
C ARG A 330 -13.67 -27.86 3.93
N ALA A 331 -13.85 -26.99 2.94
CA ALA A 331 -14.12 -25.59 3.20
C ALA A 331 -15.54 -25.40 3.75
N TYR A 332 -15.75 -24.40 4.60
CA TYR A 332 -17.07 -24.03 5.13
C TYR A 332 -17.26 -22.51 5.17
N ALA A 333 -18.52 -22.08 5.20
CA ALA A 333 -18.90 -20.71 5.52
C ALA A 333 -20.29 -20.67 6.16
N THR A 334 -20.48 -19.76 7.11
CA THR A 334 -21.70 -19.67 7.91
C THR A 334 -22.34 -18.30 7.77
N ASN A 335 -23.67 -18.28 7.68
CA ASN A 335 -24.49 -17.08 7.84
C ASN A 335 -25.61 -17.36 8.87
N SER A 336 -26.60 -16.47 8.98
CA SER A 336 -27.71 -16.61 9.93
C SER A 336 -28.62 -17.82 9.67
N ILE A 337 -28.60 -18.38 8.46
CA ILE A 337 -29.43 -19.53 8.05
C ILE A 337 -28.75 -20.85 8.37
N GLY A 338 -27.43 -20.92 8.22
CA GLY A 338 -26.65 -22.11 8.54
C GLY A 338 -25.26 -22.11 7.91
N THR A 339 -24.65 -23.29 7.89
CA THR A 339 -23.31 -23.52 7.35
C THR A 339 -23.38 -24.26 6.03
N GLY A 340 -22.76 -23.68 5.00
CA GLY A 340 -22.48 -24.35 3.75
C GLY A 340 -21.11 -25.01 3.78
N TYR A 341 -20.99 -26.17 3.14
CA TYR A 341 -19.74 -26.92 3.05
C TYR A 341 -19.39 -27.19 1.60
N GLY A 342 -18.11 -27.02 1.28
CA GLY A 342 -17.55 -27.43 0.00
C GLY A 342 -17.45 -28.94 -0.13
N ARG A 343 -16.88 -29.38 -1.26
CA ARG A 343 -16.61 -30.80 -1.53
C ARG A 343 -15.60 -31.36 -0.52
N GLU A 344 -15.82 -32.59 -0.07
CA GLU A 344 -14.84 -33.34 0.72
C GLU A 344 -13.61 -33.70 -0.11
N MET A 345 -12.45 -33.39 0.47
CA MET A 345 -11.13 -33.79 -0.01
C MET A 345 -10.51 -34.78 0.96
N ILE A 346 -9.76 -35.74 0.44
CA ILE A 346 -9.10 -36.79 1.21
C ILE A 346 -7.60 -36.67 0.99
N PHE A 347 -6.83 -36.71 2.07
CA PHE A 347 -5.38 -36.80 2.01
C PHE A 347 -4.85 -37.73 3.09
N LYS A 348 -3.58 -38.11 2.99
CA LYS A 348 -2.87 -38.87 4.01
C LYS A 348 -1.60 -38.10 4.35
N THR A 349 -1.37 -37.80 5.63
CA THR A 349 -0.09 -37.23 6.07
C THR A 349 1.04 -38.18 5.75
N GLN A 350 2.24 -37.64 5.61
CA GLN A 350 3.41 -38.42 5.23
C GLN A 350 3.86 -39.33 6.37
N THR A 351 4.53 -40.43 6.01
CA THR A 351 5.33 -41.19 6.98
C THR A 351 6.59 -40.38 7.30
N PRO A 352 6.98 -40.21 8.57
CA PRO A 352 8.21 -39.52 8.92
C PRO A 352 9.43 -40.29 8.41
N GLN A 353 10.33 -39.59 7.73
CA GLN A 353 11.68 -40.06 7.49
C GLN A 353 12.49 -39.95 8.79
N PRO A 354 13.55 -40.76 8.97
CA PRO A 354 14.44 -40.65 10.13
C PRO A 354 15.05 -39.25 10.20
N ASP A 355 15.30 -38.71 11.38
CA ASP A 355 16.05 -37.46 11.48
C ASP A 355 17.49 -37.62 10.97
N VAL A 356 18.06 -36.54 10.42
CA VAL A 356 19.43 -36.49 9.90
C VAL A 356 20.18 -35.35 10.58
N ASP A 357 21.36 -35.68 11.11
CA ASP A 357 22.28 -34.70 11.67
C ASP A 357 23.53 -34.57 10.78
N LYS A 358 23.87 -33.33 10.43
CA LYS A 358 25.07 -32.97 9.66
C LYS A 358 25.88 -31.91 10.39
N VAL A 359 27.20 -31.96 10.28
CA VAL A 359 28.12 -30.99 10.86
C VAL A 359 28.81 -30.18 9.77
N VAL A 360 28.80 -28.86 9.89
CA VAL A 360 29.60 -27.94 9.07
C VAL A 360 30.75 -27.40 9.91
N ALA A 361 31.99 -27.56 9.43
CA ALA A 361 33.17 -27.00 10.08
C ALA A 361 34.19 -26.54 9.03
N SER A 362 34.54 -25.25 9.05
CA SER A 362 35.46 -24.65 8.08
C SER A 362 36.87 -25.23 8.13
N ASP A 363 37.25 -25.85 9.25
CA ASP A 363 38.51 -26.57 9.43
C ASP A 363 38.53 -27.99 8.83
N GLY A 364 37.42 -28.45 8.26
CA GLY A 364 37.28 -29.78 7.66
C GLY A 364 37.00 -30.91 8.66
N SER A 365 36.71 -30.60 9.93
CA SER A 365 36.38 -31.59 10.96
C SER A 365 34.91 -32.04 10.96
N GLY A 366 34.07 -31.50 10.06
CA GLY A 366 32.65 -31.83 9.87
C GLY A 366 32.38 -32.63 8.59
N ASP A 367 31.10 -32.85 8.31
CA ASP A 367 30.61 -33.45 7.06
C ASP A 367 30.79 -32.51 5.85
N TYR A 368 30.69 -31.20 6.08
CA TYR A 368 30.91 -30.16 5.07
C TYR A 368 31.83 -29.05 5.60
N THR A 369 32.49 -28.34 4.69
CA THR A 369 33.30 -27.16 5.02
C THR A 369 32.53 -25.84 4.83
N THR A 370 31.38 -25.87 4.16
CA THR A 370 30.55 -24.72 3.83
C THR A 370 29.09 -24.99 4.17
N VAL A 371 28.34 -23.95 4.51
CA VAL A 371 26.92 -24.07 4.85
C VAL A 371 26.07 -24.32 3.60
N GLN A 372 26.41 -23.70 2.46
CA GLN A 372 25.64 -23.93 1.22
C GLN A 372 25.71 -25.40 0.77
N ALA A 373 26.85 -26.08 0.94
CA ALA A 373 26.95 -27.50 0.58
C ALA A 373 26.04 -28.39 1.44
N ALA A 374 25.81 -28.02 2.71
CA ALA A 374 24.86 -28.70 3.56
C ALA A 374 23.41 -28.39 3.17
N PHE A 375 23.09 -27.15 2.78
CA PHE A 375 21.77 -26.78 2.24
C PHE A 375 21.43 -27.54 0.95
N ASP A 376 22.41 -27.67 0.05
CA ASP A 376 22.24 -28.34 -1.24
C ASP A 376 21.95 -29.85 -1.07
N ASP A 377 22.44 -30.47 0.01
CA ASP A 377 22.27 -31.91 0.31
C ASP A 377 20.91 -32.25 0.96
N VAL A 378 20.16 -31.25 1.44
CA VAL A 378 18.81 -31.46 1.97
C VAL A 378 17.91 -31.99 0.84
N PRO A 379 17.20 -33.12 1.00
CA PRO A 379 16.25 -33.57 -0.02
C PRO A 379 15.03 -32.64 -0.11
N ASP A 380 14.46 -32.50 -1.31
CA ASP A 380 13.20 -31.75 -1.44
C ASP A 380 12.05 -32.47 -0.73
N ASN A 381 11.23 -31.72 -0.01
CA ASN A 381 10.07 -32.21 0.75
C ASN A 381 10.44 -33.30 1.76
N TYR A 382 11.61 -33.15 2.42
CA TYR A 382 12.06 -34.09 3.45
C TYR A 382 11.11 -34.11 4.64
N THR A 383 10.74 -35.31 5.09
CA THR A 383 9.66 -35.48 6.08
C THR A 383 10.19 -35.74 7.51
N GLY A 384 11.49 -36.00 7.65
CA GLY A 384 12.19 -36.00 8.94
C GLY A 384 12.76 -34.61 9.25
N ILE A 385 13.38 -34.46 10.42
CA ILE A 385 14.11 -33.23 10.75
C ILE A 385 15.53 -33.32 10.18
N TYR A 386 15.94 -32.32 9.40
CA TYR A 386 17.31 -32.23 8.88
C TYR A 386 18.08 -31.14 9.66
N THR A 387 18.90 -31.58 10.62
CA THR A 387 19.71 -30.70 11.46
C THR A 387 21.08 -30.47 10.84
N ILE A 388 21.43 -29.20 10.65
CA ILE A 388 22.74 -28.72 10.22
C ILE A 388 23.37 -27.99 11.40
N PHE A 389 24.31 -28.65 12.07
CA PHE A 389 25.10 -28.07 13.15
C PHE A 389 26.34 -27.37 12.61
N VAL A 390 26.48 -26.06 12.84
CA VAL A 390 27.59 -25.25 12.32
C VAL A 390 28.55 -24.90 13.46
N LYS A 391 29.80 -25.36 13.36
CA LYS A 391 30.84 -25.06 14.37
C LYS A 391 31.17 -23.57 14.43
N LYS A 392 31.85 -23.15 15.49
CA LYS A 392 32.39 -21.77 15.59
C LYS A 392 33.27 -21.45 14.39
N GLY A 393 33.13 -20.24 13.88
CA GLY A 393 33.87 -19.74 12.72
C GLY A 393 33.12 -18.65 11.96
N GLU A 394 33.85 -17.96 11.09
CA GLU A 394 33.29 -17.01 10.13
C GLU A 394 33.13 -17.69 8.77
N TYR A 395 31.89 -17.68 8.26
CA TYR A 395 31.48 -18.30 7.01
C TYR A 395 31.11 -17.20 6.02
N TYR A 396 32.08 -16.80 5.18
CA TYR A 396 31.88 -15.84 4.10
C TYR A 396 31.19 -16.52 2.92
N GLU A 397 29.86 -16.55 2.95
CA GLU A 397 29.03 -17.25 1.99
C GLU A 397 27.74 -16.46 1.71
N LYS A 398 27.34 -16.40 0.44
CA LYS A 398 26.00 -15.95 0.06
C LYS A 398 25.08 -17.15 -0.02
N LEU A 399 24.19 -17.30 0.96
CA LEU A 399 23.41 -18.52 1.15
C LEU A 399 21.98 -18.41 0.64
N VAL A 400 21.47 -19.51 0.07
CA VAL A 400 20.06 -19.71 -0.25
C VAL A 400 19.63 -21.10 0.20
N LEU A 401 18.62 -21.17 1.06
CA LEU A 401 17.85 -22.39 1.30
C LEU A 401 16.60 -22.34 0.42
N GLU A 402 16.58 -23.18 -0.61
CA GLU A 402 15.50 -23.23 -1.61
C GLU A 402 14.16 -23.66 -1.01
N GLU A 403 13.06 -23.23 -1.63
CA GLU A 403 11.68 -23.41 -1.13
C GLU A 403 11.31 -24.89 -0.85
N GLY A 404 11.83 -25.83 -1.65
CA GLY A 404 11.58 -27.26 -1.46
C GLY A 404 12.31 -27.89 -0.25
N LYS A 405 13.27 -27.20 0.37
CA LYS A 405 14.12 -27.73 1.45
C LYS A 405 13.50 -27.52 2.83
N VAL A 406 12.32 -28.09 3.06
CA VAL A 406 11.53 -27.94 4.30
C VAL A 406 12.09 -28.77 5.47
N ASN A 407 11.62 -28.49 6.69
CA ASN A 407 11.98 -29.20 7.94
C ASN A 407 13.48 -29.13 8.31
N VAL A 408 14.13 -27.98 8.05
CA VAL A 408 15.56 -27.77 8.30
C VAL A 408 15.79 -27.03 9.61
N GLN A 409 16.72 -27.52 10.42
CA GLN A 409 17.24 -26.82 11.60
C GLN A 409 18.69 -26.39 11.38
N LEU A 410 18.99 -25.10 11.40
CA LEU A 410 20.34 -24.55 11.36
C LEU A 410 20.78 -24.14 12.78
N ILE A 411 21.68 -24.92 13.37
CA ILE A 411 22.08 -24.74 14.77
C ILE A 411 23.56 -24.36 14.82
N GLY A 412 23.87 -23.13 15.22
CA GLY A 412 25.24 -22.74 15.49
C GLY A 412 25.74 -23.31 16.83
N GLU A 413 27.04 -23.55 16.92
CA GLU A 413 27.72 -23.93 18.16
C GLU A 413 27.64 -22.80 19.19
N ASP A 414 27.69 -21.54 18.73
CA ASP A 414 27.64 -20.34 19.56
C ASP A 414 27.07 -19.16 18.77
N ARG A 415 26.20 -18.38 19.40
CA ARG A 415 25.54 -17.25 18.75
C ARG A 415 26.53 -16.22 18.24
N ASP A 416 27.52 -15.88 19.05
CA ASP A 416 28.40 -14.74 18.81
C ASP A 416 29.66 -15.16 18.04
N ASP A 417 30.02 -16.46 18.05
CA ASP A 417 31.20 -16.99 17.35
C ASP A 417 30.90 -17.85 16.11
N THR A 418 29.65 -18.20 15.83
CA THR A 418 29.22 -18.84 14.57
C THR A 418 28.55 -17.79 13.69
N ILE A 419 29.31 -17.22 12.75
CA ILE A 419 28.90 -16.03 11.98
C ILE A 419 28.83 -16.39 10.51
N ILE A 420 27.64 -16.24 9.91
CA ILE A 420 27.45 -16.28 8.47
C ILE A 420 27.34 -14.85 7.97
N TRP A 421 28.19 -14.47 7.02
CA TRP A 421 28.20 -13.11 6.51
C TRP A 421 28.52 -12.99 5.03
N TYR A 422 28.06 -11.88 4.45
CA TYR A 422 28.39 -11.47 3.09
C TYR A 422 28.37 -9.94 3.00
N ASP A 423 28.68 -9.37 1.83
CA ASP A 423 28.88 -7.93 1.64
C ASP A 423 28.23 -7.37 0.36
N ASP A 424 27.19 -8.05 -0.14
CA ASP A 424 26.38 -7.50 -1.23
C ASP A 424 25.51 -6.33 -0.77
N TYR A 425 25.33 -5.36 -1.66
CA TYR A 425 24.40 -4.24 -1.49
C TYR A 425 23.65 -3.95 -2.79
N ALA A 426 22.56 -3.18 -2.70
CA ALA A 426 21.59 -3.05 -3.79
C ALA A 426 22.22 -2.61 -5.12
N ASN A 427 23.21 -1.70 -5.12
CA ASN A 427 23.85 -1.27 -6.35
C ASN A 427 24.55 -2.41 -7.12
N ILE A 428 25.27 -3.30 -6.42
CA ILE A 428 26.03 -4.39 -7.06
C ILE A 428 25.19 -5.65 -7.25
N ALA A 429 24.24 -5.91 -6.36
CA ALA A 429 23.30 -7.01 -6.49
C ALA A 429 22.19 -6.72 -7.53
N GLY A 430 22.05 -5.47 -7.97
CA GLY A 430 21.01 -4.97 -8.87
C GLY A 430 19.64 -4.81 -8.21
N GLY A 431 19.61 -4.57 -6.89
CA GLY A 431 18.43 -4.25 -6.10
C GLY A 431 18.52 -4.83 -4.69
N THR A 432 17.83 -4.19 -3.73
CA THR A 432 17.78 -4.62 -2.32
C THR A 432 17.41 -6.09 -2.18
N SER A 433 16.44 -6.58 -2.96
CA SER A 433 15.93 -7.96 -2.88
C SER A 433 16.97 -9.04 -3.23
N ARG A 434 18.11 -8.66 -3.82
CA ARG A 434 19.22 -9.56 -4.15
C ARG A 434 20.47 -9.32 -3.31
N SER A 435 20.46 -8.32 -2.42
CA SER A 435 21.61 -7.94 -1.59
C SER A 435 21.84 -8.82 -0.36
N TYR A 436 21.00 -9.84 -0.16
CA TYR A 436 21.03 -10.66 1.04
C TYR A 436 22.35 -11.40 1.23
N SER A 437 22.76 -11.57 2.49
CA SER A 437 23.77 -12.56 2.88
C SER A 437 23.16 -13.96 2.95
N VAL A 438 21.97 -14.08 3.57
CA VAL A 438 21.24 -15.35 3.66
C VAL A 438 19.79 -15.18 3.25
N ALA A 439 19.30 -16.06 2.38
CA ALA A 439 17.88 -16.17 2.05
C ALA A 439 17.31 -17.54 2.42
N ILE A 440 16.29 -17.54 3.27
CA ILE A 440 15.54 -18.74 3.68
C ILE A 440 14.18 -18.73 3.00
N ASN A 441 14.07 -19.45 1.88
CA ASN A 441 12.83 -19.56 1.11
C ASN A 441 11.95 -20.74 1.58
N ALA A 442 12.51 -21.72 2.28
CA ALA A 442 11.79 -22.92 2.73
C ALA A 442 10.78 -22.63 3.85
N ASP A 443 9.68 -23.38 3.83
CA ASP A 443 8.77 -23.52 4.98
C ASP A 443 9.44 -24.35 6.11
N ASP A 444 8.94 -24.24 7.34
CA ASP A 444 9.34 -25.09 8.48
C ASP A 444 10.84 -25.05 8.80
N PHE A 445 11.42 -23.86 8.73
CA PHE A 445 12.83 -23.62 9.06
C PHE A 445 13.00 -23.16 10.51
N LEU A 446 14.02 -23.68 11.19
CA LEU A 446 14.46 -23.19 12.49
C LEU A 446 15.93 -22.79 12.45
N ALA A 447 16.27 -21.63 13.01
CA ALA A 447 17.66 -21.28 13.33
C ALA A 447 17.86 -21.03 14.82
N LYS A 448 19.02 -21.42 15.34
CA LYS A 448 19.38 -21.20 16.74
C LYS A 448 20.87 -20.96 16.95
N ASN A 449 21.21 -20.10 17.90
CA ASN A 449 22.59 -19.86 18.35
C ASN A 449 23.54 -19.53 17.19
N ILE A 450 23.13 -18.64 16.28
CA ILE A 450 23.93 -18.28 15.09
C ILE A 450 23.74 -16.81 14.73
N THR A 451 24.74 -16.20 14.09
CA THR A 451 24.69 -14.83 13.58
C THR A 451 24.52 -14.81 12.06
N PHE A 452 23.57 -14.01 11.58
CA PHE A 452 23.41 -13.62 10.17
C PHE A 452 23.81 -12.16 10.00
N GLN A 453 24.76 -11.86 9.11
CA GLN A 453 25.32 -10.52 9.02
C GLN A 453 25.53 -10.04 7.58
N ASN A 454 25.19 -8.77 7.32
CA ASN A 454 25.69 -8.03 6.17
C ASN A 454 26.54 -6.85 6.65
N VAL A 455 27.75 -6.73 6.13
CA VAL A 455 28.75 -5.77 6.63
C VAL A 455 28.68 -4.39 5.95
N ILE A 456 27.83 -4.20 4.94
CA ILE A 456 27.79 -2.95 4.17
C ILE A 456 27.07 -1.84 4.93
N LYS A 457 27.84 -0.80 5.25
CA LYS A 457 27.36 0.44 5.86
C LYS A 457 26.72 1.34 4.81
N ASN A 458 25.52 1.82 5.12
CA ASN A 458 24.90 2.93 4.37
C ASN A 458 25.52 4.28 4.81
N ASP A 459 26.80 4.47 4.54
CA ASP A 459 27.57 5.67 4.87
C ASP A 459 27.51 6.75 3.76
N LYS A 460 26.75 6.48 2.69
CA LYS A 460 26.58 7.31 1.50
C LYS A 460 27.85 7.49 0.67
N THR A 461 28.86 6.64 0.86
CA THR A 461 30.05 6.62 0.00
C THR A 461 29.74 6.12 -1.40
N GLU A 462 28.74 5.26 -1.53
CA GLU A 462 28.23 4.73 -2.80
C GLU A 462 26.71 4.96 -2.93
N PRO A 463 26.16 5.03 -4.16
CA PRO A 463 24.71 5.06 -4.34
C PRO A 463 24.08 3.71 -3.95
N ASN A 464 22.84 3.73 -3.46
CA ASN A 464 22.00 2.54 -3.21
C ASN A 464 22.69 1.46 -2.35
N GLN A 465 23.04 1.80 -1.11
CA GLN A 465 23.72 0.92 -0.14
C GLN A 465 22.77 0.12 0.77
N GLN A 466 21.54 -0.15 0.34
CA GLN A 466 20.66 -1.10 1.04
C GLN A 466 21.30 -2.49 1.03
N ALA A 467 21.37 -3.15 2.18
CA ALA A 467 22.15 -4.37 2.33
C ALA A 467 21.50 -5.33 3.34
N VAL A 468 20.90 -6.40 2.83
CA VAL A 468 20.12 -7.35 3.63
C VAL A 468 21.05 -8.38 4.27
N ALA A 469 20.90 -8.65 5.55
CA ALA A 469 21.56 -9.76 6.24
C ALA A 469 20.76 -11.05 6.10
N LEU A 470 19.46 -10.99 6.39
CA LEU A 470 18.56 -12.14 6.40
C LEU A 470 17.28 -11.84 5.62
N VAL A 471 16.92 -12.74 4.70
CA VAL A 471 15.61 -12.80 4.05
C VAL A 471 14.85 -14.01 4.57
N THR A 472 13.58 -13.79 4.94
CA THR A 472 12.61 -14.86 5.23
C THR A 472 11.48 -14.78 4.22
N ASN A 473 11.26 -15.85 3.46
CA ASN A 473 10.24 -15.89 2.40
C ASN A 473 9.27 -17.08 2.50
N GLY A 474 9.56 -18.09 3.34
CA GLY A 474 8.65 -19.19 3.65
C GLY A 474 7.74 -18.91 4.86
N ASP A 475 6.95 -19.90 5.23
CA ASP A 475 6.02 -19.90 6.36
C ASP A 475 6.50 -20.80 7.51
N ARG A 476 6.04 -20.52 8.74
CA ARG A 476 6.40 -21.25 9.98
C ARG A 476 7.90 -21.27 10.25
N GLN A 477 8.58 -20.14 10.01
CA GLN A 477 10.00 -20.01 10.28
C GLN A 477 10.25 -19.49 11.71
N ALA A 478 11.21 -20.08 12.43
CA ALA A 478 11.50 -19.74 13.82
C ALA A 478 13.00 -19.47 14.07
N PHE A 479 13.30 -18.46 14.87
CA PHE A 479 14.66 -18.00 15.14
C PHE A 479 14.84 -17.81 16.66
N TYR A 480 15.74 -18.57 17.27
CA TYR A 480 15.96 -18.58 18.72
C TYR A 480 17.38 -18.21 19.07
N ASN A 481 17.57 -17.16 19.88
CA ASN A 481 18.91 -16.74 20.30
C ASN A 481 19.86 -16.54 19.10
N VAL A 482 19.40 -15.78 18.10
CA VAL A 482 20.19 -15.42 16.91
C VAL A 482 20.56 -13.95 16.93
N ASN A 483 21.63 -13.59 16.23
CA ASN A 483 21.90 -12.20 15.87
C ASN A 483 21.56 -11.98 14.40
N VAL A 484 20.91 -10.85 14.07
CA VAL A 484 20.71 -10.39 12.69
C VAL A 484 21.28 -8.98 12.59
N LEU A 485 22.46 -8.87 11.97
CA LEU A 485 23.32 -7.69 12.04
C LEU A 485 23.45 -7.00 10.68
N GLY A 486 23.23 -5.69 10.65
CA GLY A 486 23.44 -4.90 9.44
C GLY A 486 23.21 -3.41 9.67
N PHE A 487 22.88 -2.70 8.58
CA PHE A 487 22.71 -1.24 8.60
C PHE A 487 21.38 -0.83 7.99
N GLN A 488 21.31 -0.51 6.71
CA GLN A 488 20.04 -0.22 6.05
C GLN A 488 19.47 -1.52 5.47
N ASP A 489 18.18 -1.77 5.71
CA ASP A 489 17.44 -2.93 5.21
C ASP A 489 17.97 -4.28 5.77
N THR A 490 18.42 -4.33 7.03
CA THR A 490 19.05 -5.52 7.65
C THR A 490 18.22 -6.82 7.53
N TYR A 491 16.94 -6.80 7.87
CA TYR A 491 16.05 -7.97 7.87
C TYR A 491 14.86 -7.76 6.93
N TYR A 492 14.77 -8.63 5.91
CA TYR A 492 13.71 -8.59 4.90
C TYR A 492 12.68 -9.72 5.09
N ALA A 493 11.54 -9.35 5.66
CA ALA A 493 10.35 -10.17 5.83
C ALA A 493 9.54 -10.27 4.51
N ARG A 494 10.12 -10.91 3.49
CA ARG A 494 9.78 -10.74 2.07
C ARG A 494 8.31 -11.00 1.68
N GLY A 495 7.79 -12.18 1.99
CA GLY A 495 6.40 -12.57 1.68
C GLY A 495 6.03 -12.57 0.20
N SER A 496 6.97 -12.84 -0.71
CA SER A 496 6.67 -12.87 -2.15
C SER A 496 6.00 -14.16 -2.61
N ASN A 497 6.05 -15.24 -1.82
CA ASN A 497 5.38 -16.52 -2.09
C ASN A 497 4.04 -16.63 -1.34
N GLY A 498 3.45 -15.48 -0.99
CA GLY A 498 2.37 -15.36 -0.01
C GLY A 498 2.90 -14.90 1.35
N THR A 499 1.99 -14.36 2.17
CA THR A 499 2.32 -13.85 3.51
C THR A 499 2.67 -15.02 4.45
N GLY A 500 3.96 -15.18 4.75
CA GLY A 500 4.47 -16.18 5.70
C GLY A 500 4.45 -15.69 7.15
N ARG A 501 4.51 -16.63 8.10
CA ARG A 501 4.60 -16.38 9.54
C ARG A 501 6.02 -16.68 10.05
N VAL A 502 6.60 -15.71 10.75
CA VAL A 502 7.96 -15.80 11.30
C VAL A 502 7.96 -15.45 12.79
N TYR A 503 8.74 -16.18 13.59
CA TYR A 503 8.85 -15.96 15.03
C TYR A 503 10.32 -15.85 15.46
N PHE A 504 10.69 -14.71 16.06
CA PHE A 504 11.99 -14.47 16.68
C PHE A 504 11.83 -14.45 18.20
N LYS A 505 12.70 -15.18 18.91
CA LYS A 505 12.73 -15.19 20.38
C LYS A 505 14.13 -15.05 20.94
N ASN A 506 14.29 -14.25 22.00
CA ASN A 506 15.56 -14.04 22.70
C ASN A 506 16.69 -13.63 21.74
N SER A 507 16.37 -12.90 20.68
CA SER A 507 17.29 -12.60 19.59
C SER A 507 17.76 -11.15 19.64
N TYR A 508 18.80 -10.82 18.88
CA TYR A 508 19.32 -9.47 18.75
C TYR A 508 19.28 -9.05 17.28
N ILE A 509 18.63 -7.91 16.99
CA ILE A 509 18.48 -7.40 15.63
C ILE A 509 18.99 -5.96 15.59
N GLU A 510 19.92 -5.68 14.69
CA GLU A 510 20.60 -4.38 14.63
C GLU A 510 20.50 -3.71 13.25
N GLY A 511 20.22 -2.41 13.22
CA GLY A 511 20.31 -1.62 12.01
C GLY A 511 20.06 -0.12 12.20
N SER A 512 19.84 0.56 11.07
CA SER A 512 19.74 2.03 10.99
C SER A 512 18.45 2.51 10.34
N VAL A 513 18.27 2.26 9.03
CA VAL A 513 17.10 2.71 8.25
C VAL A 513 16.34 1.52 7.76
N ASP A 514 15.02 1.54 8.00
CA ASP A 514 14.07 0.52 7.54
C ASP A 514 14.55 -0.91 7.82
N PHE A 515 15.27 -1.11 8.92
CA PHE A 515 16.09 -2.31 9.07
C PHE A 515 15.28 -3.57 9.39
N ILE A 516 14.00 -3.42 9.70
CA ILE A 516 12.99 -4.49 9.70
C ILE A 516 11.90 -4.10 8.69
N PHE A 517 11.86 -4.73 7.52
CA PHE A 517 10.94 -4.34 6.45
C PHE A 517 10.35 -5.53 5.72
N GLY A 518 9.21 -5.33 5.05
CA GLY A 518 8.55 -6.38 4.27
C GLY A 518 7.08 -6.61 4.60
N ARG A 519 6.56 -7.76 4.16
CA ARG A 519 5.13 -8.11 4.11
C ARG A 519 4.72 -9.21 5.09
N ASN A 520 5.65 -10.10 5.46
CA ASN A 520 5.34 -11.24 6.33
C ASN A 520 4.78 -10.82 7.69
N ILE A 521 4.04 -11.73 8.32
CA ILE A 521 3.64 -11.61 9.72
C ILE A 521 4.84 -12.03 10.57
N VAL A 522 5.38 -11.12 11.37
CA VAL A 522 6.58 -11.39 12.18
C VAL A 522 6.32 -11.04 13.62
N VAL A 523 6.59 -11.97 14.53
CA VAL A 523 6.55 -11.74 15.97
C VAL A 523 7.97 -11.76 16.52
N PHE A 524 8.37 -10.68 17.18
CA PHE A 524 9.58 -10.58 17.97
C PHE A 524 9.19 -10.66 19.45
N ASP A 525 9.66 -11.69 20.15
CA ASP A 525 9.39 -11.96 21.56
C ASP A 525 10.68 -11.90 22.37
N SER A 526 10.69 -11.11 23.46
CA SER A 526 11.79 -11.09 24.44
C SER A 526 13.16 -10.82 23.81
N SER A 527 13.19 -10.00 22.75
CA SER A 527 14.37 -9.74 21.92
C SER A 527 14.88 -8.30 22.11
N GLN A 528 16.12 -8.06 21.73
CA GLN A 528 16.72 -6.74 21.71
C GLN A 528 16.77 -6.21 20.28
N ILE A 529 16.24 -5.00 20.09
CA ILE A 529 16.22 -4.31 18.80
C ILE A 529 17.11 -3.07 18.93
N HIS A 530 18.22 -3.04 18.20
CA HIS A 530 19.30 -2.08 18.42
C HIS A 530 19.49 -1.13 17.23
N ILE A 531 19.51 0.17 17.51
CA ILE A 531 19.71 1.23 16.54
C ILE A 531 21.18 1.64 16.50
N ASN A 532 21.79 1.58 15.33
CA ASN A 532 23.21 1.90 15.13
C ASN A 532 23.49 3.21 14.37
N ARG A 533 22.46 4.01 14.02
CA ARG A 533 22.63 5.35 13.41
C ARG A 533 21.49 6.30 13.75
N ASN A 534 21.81 7.58 13.87
CA ASN A 534 20.85 8.67 14.01
C ASN A 534 19.90 8.82 12.79
N GLY A 535 18.67 9.27 13.05
CA GLY A 535 17.72 9.75 12.05
C GLY A 535 17.06 8.65 11.20
N GLY A 536 17.07 7.41 11.67
CA GLY A 536 16.50 6.25 10.97
C GLY A 536 15.13 5.81 11.48
N THR A 537 14.66 4.71 10.89
CA THR A 537 13.37 4.04 11.14
C THR A 537 13.63 2.59 11.48
N LEU A 538 12.98 2.09 12.53
CA LEU A 538 13.10 0.70 12.95
C LEU A 538 12.33 -0.22 11.99
N THR A 539 11.06 0.09 11.70
CA THR A 539 10.27 -0.67 10.72
C THR A 539 9.90 0.07 9.44
N ALA A 540 9.76 -0.68 8.36
CA ALA A 540 9.10 -0.25 7.12
C ALA A 540 8.14 -1.34 6.63
N ALA A 541 6.97 -1.40 7.25
CA ALA A 541 5.98 -2.43 6.98
C ALA A 541 5.26 -2.20 5.64
N ALA A 542 5.11 -3.29 4.88
CA ALA A 542 4.38 -3.36 3.61
C ALA A 542 3.26 -4.42 3.69
N THR A 543 2.61 -4.52 4.85
CA THR A 543 1.57 -5.51 5.13
C THR A 543 0.45 -5.43 4.09
N GLU A 544 -0.02 -6.59 3.63
CA GLU A 544 -1.13 -6.68 2.68
C GLU A 544 -2.45 -6.19 3.32
N PRO A 545 -3.33 -5.50 2.56
CA PRO A 545 -4.59 -4.96 3.08
C PRO A 545 -5.47 -5.98 3.81
N GLU A 546 -5.51 -7.22 3.33
CA GLU A 546 -6.30 -8.32 3.87
C GLU A 546 -5.65 -9.02 5.07
N SER A 547 -4.33 -8.89 5.26
CA SER A 547 -3.63 -9.56 6.35
C SER A 547 -4.02 -8.96 7.69
N LYS A 548 -4.56 -9.77 8.62
CA LYS A 548 -4.94 -9.29 9.96
C LYS A 548 -3.76 -8.72 10.76
N PHE A 549 -2.56 -9.27 10.57
CA PHE A 549 -1.36 -8.96 11.35
C PHE A 549 -0.21 -8.49 10.45
N GLY A 550 0.76 -7.80 11.06
CA GLY A 550 2.03 -7.41 10.42
C GLY A 550 3.18 -7.70 11.37
N PHE A 551 3.97 -6.69 11.72
CA PHE A 551 5.04 -6.84 12.72
C PHE A 551 4.52 -6.64 14.14
N VAL A 552 4.89 -7.55 15.04
CA VAL A 552 4.44 -7.58 16.43
C VAL A 552 5.65 -7.71 17.33
N PHE A 553 5.87 -6.75 18.22
CA PHE A 553 6.95 -6.76 19.19
C PHE A 553 6.34 -6.96 20.59
N ILE A 554 6.70 -8.05 21.27
CA ILE A 554 6.24 -8.40 22.62
C ILE A 554 7.46 -8.51 23.56
N ASP A 555 7.40 -7.84 24.71
CA ASP A 555 8.40 -7.96 25.78
C ASP A 555 9.85 -7.64 25.34
N ASN A 556 10.00 -6.75 24.35
CA ASN A 556 11.31 -6.42 23.78
C ASN A 556 12.00 -5.26 24.50
N ILE A 557 13.29 -5.11 24.21
CA ILE A 557 14.08 -3.92 24.57
C ILE A 557 14.53 -3.24 23.28
N ILE A 558 14.07 -2.02 23.04
CA ILE A 558 14.66 -1.14 22.02
C ILE A 558 15.82 -0.40 22.68
N SER A 559 16.96 -0.33 21.98
CA SER A 559 18.18 0.27 22.48
C SER A 559 18.92 1.00 21.36
N ALA A 560 19.77 1.94 21.73
CA ALA A 560 20.64 2.64 20.81
C ALA A 560 21.94 2.99 21.52
N ASP A 561 23.06 2.94 20.81
CA ASP A 561 24.32 3.48 21.31
C ASP A 561 24.29 5.02 21.39
N SER A 562 25.18 5.59 22.21
CA SER A 562 25.32 7.05 22.28
C SER A 562 25.89 7.66 20.99
N ILE A 563 26.68 6.88 20.24
CA ILE A 563 27.35 7.27 19.00
C ILE A 563 27.07 6.18 17.96
N GLY A 564 26.60 6.58 16.78
CA GLY A 564 26.33 5.67 15.68
C GLY A 564 27.58 5.23 14.94
N PHE A 565 27.43 4.27 14.02
CA PHE A 565 28.55 3.70 13.25
C PHE A 565 29.33 4.75 12.42
N ASN A 566 28.71 5.89 12.14
CA ASN A 566 29.27 7.01 11.40
C ASN A 566 30.00 8.03 12.31
N GLY A 567 30.10 7.78 13.61
CA GLY A 567 30.74 8.67 14.58
C GLY A 567 29.85 9.81 15.09
N GLU A 568 28.59 9.88 14.66
CA GLU A 568 27.66 10.94 15.06
C GLU A 568 26.78 10.49 16.24
N PRO A 569 26.40 11.40 17.16
CA PRO A 569 25.47 11.10 18.24
C PRO A 569 24.12 10.56 17.74
N ILE A 570 23.60 9.51 18.39
CA ILE A 570 22.24 9.02 18.14
C ILE A 570 21.28 9.75 19.08
N THR A 571 20.62 10.79 18.56
CA THR A 571 19.70 11.63 19.34
C THR A 571 18.24 11.44 18.96
N SER A 572 17.96 10.80 17.82
CA SER A 572 16.60 10.60 17.32
C SER A 572 16.51 9.38 16.40
N PHE A 573 15.45 8.60 16.55
CA PHE A 573 14.97 7.61 15.56
C PHE A 573 13.44 7.46 15.67
N HIS A 574 12.81 6.80 14.69
CA HIS A 574 11.38 6.51 14.70
C HIS A 574 11.13 5.00 14.75
N LEU A 575 9.99 4.60 15.32
CA LEU A 575 9.53 3.21 15.38
C LEU A 575 9.28 2.62 13.98
N GLY A 576 8.91 3.46 13.02
CA GLY A 576 8.81 3.05 11.63
C GLY A 576 8.10 4.06 10.74
N ARG A 577 7.87 3.66 9.50
CA ARG A 577 7.14 4.41 8.47
C ARG A 577 6.34 3.47 7.55
N PRO A 578 5.27 3.95 6.90
CA PRO A 578 4.57 3.18 5.86
C PRO A 578 5.49 2.94 4.64
N TRP A 579 5.77 1.68 4.29
CA TRP A 579 6.39 1.38 2.99
C TRP A 579 5.34 1.20 1.88
N GLN A 580 4.16 0.69 2.23
CA GLN A 580 3.00 0.53 1.35
C GLN A 580 1.72 1.05 2.03
N GLU A 581 0.57 0.94 1.38
CA GLU A 581 -0.68 1.63 1.76
C GLU A 581 -1.38 1.09 3.02
N SER A 582 -0.99 -0.06 3.57
CA SER A 582 -1.68 -0.69 4.71
C SER A 582 -0.72 -1.27 5.78
N PRO A 583 0.28 -0.50 6.27
CA PRO A 583 1.27 -1.01 7.20
C PRO A 583 0.62 -1.42 8.54
N ARG A 584 1.08 -2.53 9.13
CA ARG A 584 0.69 -2.93 10.47
C ARG A 584 1.95 -3.23 11.30
N THR A 585 2.14 -2.47 12.36
CA THR A 585 3.20 -2.71 13.34
C THR A 585 2.67 -2.39 14.72
N VAL A 586 2.93 -3.25 15.70
CA VAL A 586 2.51 -3.05 17.09
C VAL A 586 3.65 -3.39 18.05
N PHE A 587 3.78 -2.60 19.11
CA PHE A 587 4.71 -2.82 20.21
C PHE A 587 3.92 -2.99 21.50
N LEU A 588 4.16 -4.08 22.20
CA LEU A 588 3.46 -4.53 23.39
C LEU A 588 4.50 -4.78 24.48
N ASN A 589 4.32 -4.15 25.64
CA ASN A 589 5.22 -4.25 26.80
C ASN A 589 6.72 -4.15 26.43
N THR A 590 7.05 -3.19 25.55
CA THR A 590 8.41 -2.99 25.03
C THR A 590 9.05 -1.77 25.69
N TYR A 591 10.33 -1.87 26.06
CA TYR A 591 11.12 -0.76 26.60
C TYR A 591 11.70 0.10 25.46
N TYR A 592 11.75 1.42 25.66
CA TYR A 592 12.28 2.39 24.69
C TYR A 592 13.39 3.26 25.31
N PRO A 593 14.45 3.61 24.56
CA PRO A 593 15.49 4.52 25.02
C PRO A 593 15.05 5.99 24.85
N GLU A 594 15.77 6.91 25.50
CA GLU A 594 15.51 8.37 25.41
C GLU A 594 15.67 8.94 23.99
N SER A 595 16.44 8.28 23.12
CA SER A 595 16.66 8.69 21.74
C SER A 595 15.48 8.36 20.80
N LEU A 596 14.40 7.75 21.30
CA LEU A 596 13.16 7.63 20.53
C LEU A 596 12.53 9.01 20.34
N ASN A 597 12.26 9.38 19.09
CA ASN A 597 11.59 10.63 18.77
C ASN A 597 10.18 10.66 19.42
N PRO A 598 9.79 11.76 20.10
CA PRO A 598 8.46 11.89 20.71
C PRO A 598 7.26 11.71 19.76
N GLU A 599 7.43 11.96 18.46
CA GLU A 599 6.41 11.69 17.43
C GLU A 599 6.13 10.18 17.29
N GLY A 600 7.11 9.34 17.63
CA GLY A 600 7.05 7.88 17.57
C GLY A 600 7.18 7.33 16.15
N TRP A 601 6.40 7.84 15.19
CA TRP A 601 6.30 7.36 13.81
C TRP A 601 6.58 8.48 12.82
N LEU A 602 7.11 8.12 11.64
CA LEU A 602 7.39 9.04 10.53
C LEU A 602 6.30 8.97 9.44
#